data_AF-A0A2P2MQB2-F1
#
_entry.id   AF-A0A2P2MQB2-F1
#
_cell.length_a   1.000
_cell.length_b   1.000
_cell.length_c   1.000
_cell.angle_alpha   90.00
_cell.angle_beta   90.00
_cell.angle_gamma   90.00
#
_symmetry.space_group_name_H-M   'P 1'
#
loop_
_entity.id
_entity.type
_entity.pdbx_description
1 polymer ?
#
loop_
_entity_poly.entity_id
_entity_poly.type
_entity_poly.pdbx_seq_one_letter_code
_entity_poly.pdbx_strand_id
1 'polypeptide(L)'
;MSSIVEQGYGVGDVISLLWFKRSLPRYCTQFIEICIMLCADHGPCVSGAHNTIVTARAGKDLVSSLVSGLLTIGPRFGGAIDDAARYFKDAYNRVSFNELFFGQTQDTLVFHSHLLQDILSLGFLSTLLESDAL
;
A
#
# COMPACT_ATOMS: atom_id res chain seq x y z
N MET A 1 10.58 26.21 10.97
CA MET A 1 10.29 25.04 11.85
C MET A 1 9.43 25.44 13.04
N SER A 2 9.70 26.58 13.71
CA SER A 2 8.85 27.08 14.82
C SER A 2 7.38 27.22 14.45
N SER A 3 7.06 27.83 13.31
CA SER A 3 5.67 28.05 12.88
C SER A 3 4.86 26.76 12.65
N ILE A 4 5.50 25.66 12.26
CA ILE A 4 4.83 24.38 11.99
C ILE A 4 4.42 23.71 13.31
N VAL A 5 5.31 23.75 14.29
CA VAL A 5 5.08 23.20 15.63
C VAL A 5 4.08 24.07 16.40
N GLU A 6 4.19 25.39 16.31
CA GLU A 6 3.28 26.35 16.96
C GLU A 6 1.86 26.28 16.43
N GLN A 7 1.69 25.97 15.14
CA GLN A 7 0.37 25.86 14.51
C GLN A 7 -0.24 24.44 14.64
N GLY A 8 0.44 23.52 15.33
CA GLY A 8 -0.09 22.18 15.64
C GLY A 8 -0.20 21.25 14.41
N TYR A 9 0.69 21.39 13.44
CA TYR A 9 0.70 20.54 12.24
C TYR A 9 1.04 19.08 12.61
N GLY A 10 0.24 18.15 12.08
CA GLY A 10 0.48 16.71 12.18
C GLY A 10 1.45 16.19 11.12
N VAL A 11 1.67 14.87 11.12
CA VAL A 11 2.54 14.20 10.14
C VAL A 11 1.92 14.31 8.74
N GLY A 12 0.60 14.17 8.63
CA GLY A 12 -0.11 14.33 7.36
C GLY A 12 0.02 15.74 6.77
N ASP A 13 0.03 16.77 7.62
CA ASP A 13 0.19 18.16 7.18
C ASP A 13 1.62 18.42 6.67
N VAL A 14 2.63 17.89 7.36
CA VAL A 14 4.04 17.97 6.91
C VAL A 14 4.24 17.26 5.58
N ILE A 15 3.68 16.06 5.42
CA ILE A 15 3.71 15.32 4.14
C ILE A 15 3.05 16.14 3.02
N SER A 16 1.91 16.79 3.31
CA SER A 16 1.20 17.60 2.32
C SER A 16 2.05 18.76 1.78
N LEU A 17 2.78 19.45 2.68
CA LEU A 17 3.67 20.54 2.33
C LEU A 17 4.89 20.06 1.55
N LEU A 18 5.50 18.93 1.92
CA LEU A 18 6.71 18.45 1.27
C LEU A 18 6.44 17.84 -0.11
N TRP A 19 5.38 17.04 -0.25
CA TRP A 19 5.10 16.30 -1.48
C TRP A 19 4.30 17.13 -2.49
N PHE A 20 3.28 17.85 -2.03
CA PHE A 20 2.38 18.61 -2.90
C PHE A 20 2.67 20.12 -2.92
N LYS A 21 3.62 20.60 -2.11
CA LYS A 21 3.96 22.03 -1.97
C LYS A 21 2.74 22.92 -1.65
N ARG A 22 1.73 22.35 -0.97
CA ARG A 22 0.48 23.03 -0.61
C ARG A 22 -0.04 22.53 0.74
N SER A 23 -0.68 23.43 1.48
CA SER A 23 -1.45 23.04 2.66
C SER A 23 -2.77 22.44 2.19
N LEU A 24 -2.96 21.15 2.47
CA LEU A 24 -4.21 20.45 2.17
C LEU A 24 -5.24 20.69 3.29
N PRO A 25 -6.54 20.59 2.99
CA PRO A 25 -7.58 20.60 4.02
C PRO A 25 -7.37 19.48 5.05
N ARG A 26 -7.77 19.73 6.30
CA ARG A 26 -7.56 18.80 7.43
C ARG A 26 -8.09 17.39 7.20
N TYR A 27 -9.19 17.23 6.47
CA TYR A 27 -9.73 15.90 6.15
C TYR A 27 -8.78 15.10 5.23
N CYS A 28 -8.06 15.76 4.32
CA CYS A 28 -7.07 15.11 3.46
C CYS A 28 -5.83 14.68 4.24
N THR A 29 -5.36 15.54 5.14
CA THR A 29 -4.15 15.25 5.92
C THR A 29 -4.41 14.16 6.96
N GLN A 30 -5.60 14.13 7.55
CA GLN A 30 -6.06 13.00 8.37
C GLN A 30 -6.20 11.71 7.54
N PHE A 31 -6.69 11.79 6.30
CA PHE A 31 -6.76 10.63 5.42
C PHE A 31 -5.37 10.05 5.11
N ILE A 32 -4.37 10.91 4.86
CA ILE A 32 -2.97 10.49 4.68
C ILE A 32 -2.47 9.74 5.92
N GLU A 33 -2.75 10.25 7.13
CA GLU A 33 -2.37 9.57 8.38
C GLU A 33 -3.06 8.20 8.53
N ILE A 34 -4.34 8.11 8.17
CA ILE A 34 -5.07 6.83 8.15
C ILE A 34 -4.41 5.84 7.17
N CYS A 35 -4.05 6.27 5.96
CA CYS A 35 -3.34 5.40 5.01
C CYS A 35 -2.00 4.90 5.57
N ILE A 36 -1.23 5.76 6.25
CA ILE A 36 0.04 5.36 6.88
C ILE A 36 -0.21 4.32 7.98
N MET A 37 -1.20 4.54 8.84
CA MET A 37 -1.54 3.60 9.92
C MET A 37 -2.00 2.24 9.39
N LEU A 38 -2.82 2.23 8.33
CA LEU A 38 -3.34 1.00 7.73
C LEU A 38 -2.25 0.18 7.02
N CYS A 39 -1.26 0.85 6.43
CA CYS A 39 -0.16 0.20 5.71
C CYS A 39 1.08 -0.06 6.58
N ALA A 40 1.02 0.20 7.89
CA ALA A 40 2.21 0.17 8.76
C ALA A 40 2.86 -1.22 8.84
N ASP A 41 2.07 -2.30 8.90
CA ASP A 41 2.55 -3.67 8.87
C ASP A 41 1.43 -4.65 8.45
N HIS A 42 1.81 -5.66 7.67
CA HIS A 42 0.95 -6.77 7.26
C HIS A 42 1.58 -8.12 7.65
N GLY A 43 2.44 -8.15 8.66
CA GLY A 43 3.01 -9.37 9.21
C GLY A 43 4.22 -9.90 8.44
N PRO A 44 4.89 -10.93 8.98
CA PRO A 44 6.23 -11.32 8.54
C PRO A 44 6.28 -12.11 7.21
N CYS A 45 5.13 -12.56 6.70
CA CYS A 45 5.06 -13.41 5.51
C CYS A 45 5.07 -12.63 4.19
N VAL A 46 4.93 -11.31 4.23
CA VAL A 46 5.00 -10.47 3.03
C VAL A 46 6.46 -10.28 2.59
N SER A 47 6.69 -10.07 1.29
CA SER A 47 8.03 -10.06 0.69
C SER A 47 9.00 -9.06 1.37
N GLY A 48 8.52 -7.86 1.68
CA GLY A 48 9.35 -6.83 2.34
C GLY A 48 9.72 -7.18 3.78
N ALA A 49 8.77 -7.67 4.57
CA ALA A 49 9.00 -8.07 5.94
C ALA A 49 9.94 -9.29 6.01
N HIS A 50 9.70 -10.30 5.17
CA HIS A 50 10.53 -11.50 5.11
C HIS A 50 11.99 -11.18 4.78
N ASN A 51 12.24 -10.35 3.76
CA ASN A 51 13.60 -9.95 3.40
C ASN A 51 14.29 -9.14 4.50
N THR A 52 13.55 -8.25 5.18
CA THR A 52 14.07 -7.49 6.33
C THR A 52 14.49 -8.43 7.46
N ILE A 53 13.65 -9.41 7.80
CA ILE A 53 13.90 -10.37 8.87
C ILE A 53 15.12 -11.25 8.54
N VAL A 54 15.21 -11.78 7.32
CA VAL A 54 16.34 -12.62 6.88
C VAL A 54 17.65 -11.81 6.92
N THR A 55 17.62 -10.57 6.45
CA THR A 55 18.80 -9.69 6.42
C THR A 55 19.25 -9.30 7.82
N ALA A 56 18.32 -8.99 8.72
CA ALA A 56 18.63 -8.74 10.13
C ALA A 56 19.20 -10.00 10.81
N ARG A 57 18.65 -11.19 10.52
CA ARG A 57 19.18 -12.47 11.01
C ARG A 57 20.57 -12.80 10.47
N ALA A 58 20.96 -12.25 9.32
CA ALA A 58 22.32 -12.32 8.78
C ALA A 58 23.30 -11.35 9.48
N GLY A 59 22.87 -10.64 10.53
CA GLY A 59 23.72 -9.74 11.32
C GLY A 59 23.97 -8.38 10.66
N LYS A 60 23.12 -7.98 9.71
CA LYS A 60 23.22 -6.67 9.05
C LYS A 60 22.60 -5.56 9.92
N ASP A 61 23.08 -4.34 9.72
CA ASP A 61 22.58 -3.16 10.41
C ASP A 61 21.12 -2.81 10.04
N LEU A 62 20.53 -1.87 10.78
CA LEU A 62 19.14 -1.45 10.61
C LEU A 62 18.85 -0.94 9.19
N VAL A 63 19.74 -0.11 8.63
CA VAL A 63 19.54 0.49 7.31
C VAL A 63 19.65 -0.59 6.24
N SER A 64 20.67 -1.44 6.31
CA SER A 64 20.83 -2.58 5.39
C SER A 64 19.62 -3.52 5.42
N SER A 65 19.10 -3.82 6.61
CA SER A 65 17.96 -4.72 6.79
C SER A 65 16.67 -4.10 6.24
N LEU A 66 16.42 -2.83 6.56
CA LEU A 66 15.26 -2.09 6.05
C LEU A 66 15.28 -1.98 4.52
N VAL A 67 16.41 -1.56 3.94
CA VAL A 67 16.55 -1.38 2.49
C VAL A 67 16.35 -2.70 1.75
N SER A 68 16.83 -3.82 2.30
CA SER A 68 16.60 -5.16 1.73
C SER A 68 15.11 -5.49 1.59
N GLY A 69 14.29 -5.09 2.57
CA GLY A 69 12.83 -5.17 2.49
C GLY A 69 12.23 -4.19 1.49
N LEU A 70 12.62 -2.91 1.55
CA LEU A 70 12.09 -1.86 0.67
C LEU A 70 12.35 -2.13 -0.82
N LEU A 71 13.47 -2.77 -1.16
CA LEU A 71 13.82 -3.13 -2.54
C LEU A 71 12.88 -4.19 -3.15
N THR A 72 12.03 -4.82 -2.35
CA THR A 72 10.97 -5.72 -2.84
C THR A 72 9.72 -4.97 -3.29
N ILE A 73 9.55 -3.70 -2.89
CA ILE A 73 8.39 -2.89 -3.28
C ILE A 73 8.45 -2.62 -4.78
N GLY A 74 7.38 -2.98 -5.48
CA GLY A 74 7.32 -2.91 -6.93
C GLY A 74 5.97 -3.42 -7.47
N PRO A 75 5.87 -3.74 -8.77
CA PRO A 75 4.58 -4.05 -9.40
C PRO A 75 3.87 -5.28 -8.82
N ARG A 76 4.57 -6.17 -8.11
CA ARG A 76 4.01 -7.39 -7.50
C ARG A 76 3.90 -7.34 -5.97
N PHE A 77 4.40 -6.28 -5.33
CA PHE A 77 4.33 -6.10 -3.89
C PHE A 77 4.19 -4.61 -3.58
N GLY A 78 2.99 -4.19 -3.19
CA GLY A 78 2.65 -2.80 -2.90
C GLY A 78 2.27 -1.96 -4.14
N GLY A 79 2.40 -2.50 -5.35
CA GLY A 79 2.07 -1.83 -6.60
C GLY A 79 0.58 -1.68 -6.90
N ALA A 80 -0.28 -2.54 -6.33
CA ALA A 80 -1.70 -2.54 -6.69
C ALA A 80 -2.43 -1.23 -6.36
N ILE A 81 -1.93 -0.45 -5.41
CA ILE A 81 -2.52 0.85 -5.05
C ILE A 81 -2.35 1.87 -6.19
N ASP A 82 -1.16 1.96 -6.80
CA ASP A 82 -0.91 2.87 -7.93
C ASP A 82 -1.66 2.40 -9.19
N ASP A 83 -1.65 1.08 -9.43
CA ASP A 83 -2.41 0.50 -10.53
C ASP A 83 -3.91 0.78 -10.38
N ALA A 84 -4.50 0.58 -9.19
CA ALA A 84 -5.90 0.89 -8.91
C ALA A 84 -6.23 2.34 -9.25
N ALA A 85 -5.41 3.26 -8.76
CA ALA A 85 -5.62 4.68 -9.01
C ALA A 85 -5.59 5.00 -10.51
N ARG A 86 -4.69 4.39 -11.28
CA ARG A 86 -4.62 4.55 -12.75
C ARG A 86 -5.84 3.95 -13.44
N TYR A 87 -6.20 2.71 -13.13
CA TYR A 87 -7.33 2.01 -13.75
C TYR A 87 -8.65 2.73 -13.51
N PHE A 88 -8.97 3.08 -12.25
CA PHE A 88 -10.21 3.77 -11.93
C PHE A 88 -10.26 5.18 -12.52
N LYS A 89 -9.13 5.90 -12.56
CA LYS A 89 -9.06 7.22 -13.19
C LYS A 89 -9.26 7.14 -14.70
N ASP A 90 -8.66 6.17 -15.36
CA ASP A 90 -8.82 5.96 -16.81
C ASP A 90 -10.26 5.59 -17.16
N ALA A 91 -10.86 4.65 -16.42
CA ALA A 91 -12.27 4.29 -16.57
C ALA A 91 -13.18 5.52 -16.37
N TYR A 92 -12.96 6.31 -15.31
CA TYR A 92 -13.72 7.54 -15.06
C TYR A 92 -13.63 8.54 -16.22
N ASN A 93 -12.43 8.75 -16.77
CA ASN A 93 -12.22 9.69 -17.87
C ASN A 93 -12.83 9.21 -19.20
N ARG A 94 -12.89 7.90 -19.42
CA ARG A 94 -13.48 7.30 -20.63
C ARG A 94 -15.01 7.31 -20.57
N VAL A 95 -15.60 7.24 -19.38
CA VAL A 95 -17.06 7.25 -19.20
C VAL A 95 -17.60 8.67 -19.33
N SER A 96 -17.78 9.07 -20.58
CA SER A 96 -18.72 10.13 -20.97
C SER A 96 -20.15 9.60 -20.78
N PHE A 97 -20.72 9.76 -19.57
CA PHE A 97 -22.14 9.76 -19.18
C PHE A 97 -23.14 8.69 -19.71
N ASN A 98 -22.85 7.76 -20.63
CA ASN A 98 -23.93 7.09 -21.37
C ASN A 98 -23.87 5.57 -21.63
N GLU A 99 -23.02 4.79 -21.00
CA GLU A 99 -23.16 3.32 -21.09
C GLU A 99 -22.66 2.65 -19.82
N LEU A 100 -23.62 2.12 -19.08
CA LEU A 100 -23.44 1.72 -17.70
C LEU A 100 -23.67 0.21 -17.55
N PHE A 101 -22.63 -0.45 -17.02
CA PHE A 101 -22.65 -1.63 -16.13
C PHE A 101 -22.64 -3.09 -16.62
N PHE A 102 -22.56 -3.46 -17.90
CA PHE A 102 -22.57 -4.91 -18.24
C PHE A 102 -21.27 -5.53 -18.79
N GLY A 103 -20.21 -4.76 -19.06
CA GLY A 103 -19.00 -5.30 -19.74
C GLY A 103 -17.72 -5.47 -18.90
N GLN A 104 -17.67 -4.97 -17.66
CA GLN A 104 -16.39 -4.80 -16.94
C GLN A 104 -16.12 -5.86 -15.85
N THR A 105 -17.01 -6.84 -15.68
CA THR A 105 -16.90 -7.88 -14.65
C THR A 105 -15.72 -8.85 -14.84
N GLN A 106 -15.07 -8.88 -16.00
CA GLN A 106 -13.87 -9.69 -16.21
C GLN A 106 -12.59 -9.04 -15.67
N ASP A 107 -12.48 -7.70 -15.75
CA ASP A 107 -11.27 -7.00 -15.27
C ASP A 107 -11.31 -6.77 -13.75
N THR A 108 -12.49 -6.68 -13.15
CA THR A 108 -12.64 -6.65 -11.69
C THR A 108 -12.18 -7.95 -11.03
N LEU A 109 -12.27 -9.10 -11.72
CA LEU A 109 -11.73 -10.38 -11.23
C LEU A 109 -10.20 -10.39 -11.22
N VAL A 110 -9.56 -9.73 -12.19
CA VAL A 110 -8.10 -9.53 -12.20
C VAL A 110 -7.69 -8.58 -11.08
N PHE A 111 -8.46 -7.51 -10.86
CA PHE A 111 -8.27 -6.60 -9.73
C PHE A 111 -8.44 -7.32 -8.39
N HIS A 112 -9.45 -8.17 -8.25
CA HIS A 112 -9.65 -9.01 -7.09
C HIS A 112 -8.50 -9.99 -6.93
N SER A 113 -7.94 -10.56 -8.01
CA SER A 113 -6.79 -11.45 -7.92
C SER A 113 -5.48 -10.75 -7.51
N HIS A 114 -5.26 -9.49 -7.90
CA HIS A 114 -4.05 -8.74 -7.54
C HIS A 114 -4.16 -8.04 -6.17
N LEU A 115 -5.34 -7.54 -5.81
CA LEU A 115 -5.61 -6.98 -4.48
C LEU A 115 -5.71 -8.12 -3.45
N LEU A 116 -6.27 -9.28 -3.83
CA LEU A 116 -6.08 -10.52 -3.06
C LEU A 116 -4.64 -11.02 -3.13
N GLN A 117 -3.81 -10.77 -4.13
CA GLN A 117 -2.39 -11.17 -4.02
C GLN A 117 -1.61 -10.26 -3.06
N ASP A 118 -1.94 -8.97 -2.98
CA ASP A 118 -1.36 -8.07 -1.98
C ASP A 118 -1.91 -8.35 -0.56
N ILE A 119 -3.21 -8.69 -0.40
CA ILE A 119 -3.82 -9.05 0.90
C ILE A 119 -3.62 -10.54 1.28
N LEU A 120 -3.65 -11.48 0.33
CA LEU A 120 -3.42 -12.93 0.49
C LEU A 120 -1.97 -13.38 0.19
N SER A 121 -1.03 -12.47 -0.09
CA SER A 121 0.38 -12.80 0.13
C SER A 121 0.64 -13.21 1.58
N LEU A 122 -0.32 -12.94 2.48
CA LEU A 122 -0.55 -13.66 3.72
C LEU A 122 -1.37 -14.95 3.51
N GLY A 123 -0.68 -16.07 3.43
CA GLY A 123 -0.94 -17.22 4.32
C GLY A 123 -2.23 -18.03 4.18
N PHE A 124 -3.28 -17.59 3.47
CA PHE A 124 -4.57 -18.31 3.48
C PHE A 124 -4.50 -19.66 2.74
N LEU A 125 -3.55 -19.85 1.82
CA LEU A 125 -3.31 -21.16 1.20
C LEU A 125 -2.31 -22.03 2.00
N SER A 126 -1.41 -21.44 2.79
CA SER A 126 -0.40 -22.19 3.55
C SER A 126 -0.98 -22.78 4.84
N THR A 127 -1.83 -22.03 5.55
CA THR A 127 -2.48 -22.54 6.78
C THR A 127 -3.55 -23.59 6.49
N LEU A 128 -4.17 -23.60 5.30
CA LEU A 128 -5.07 -24.66 4.86
C LEU A 128 -4.32 -25.94 4.43
N LEU A 129 -3.13 -25.82 3.83
CA LEU A 129 -2.30 -26.98 3.49
C LEU A 129 -1.55 -27.60 4.68
N GLU A 130 -1.28 -26.84 5.74
CA GLU A 130 -0.69 -27.36 6.98
C GLU A 130 -1.72 -27.92 7.98
N SER A 131 -3.02 -27.59 7.83
CA SER A 131 -4.09 -28.18 8.66
C SER A 131 -4.63 -29.51 8.15
N ASP A 132 -4.28 -29.91 6.92
CA ASP A 132 -4.54 -31.25 6.36
C ASP A 132 -3.32 -32.19 6.49
N ALA A 133 -2.26 -31.78 7.19
CA ALA A 133 -1.02 -32.54 7.40
C ALA A 133 -0.78 -33.00 8.86
N LEU A 134 -1.82 -32.99 9.71
CA LEU A 134 -1.82 -33.55 11.06
C LEU A 134 -3.03 -34.48 11.29
#